data_AF-A0A7C7SU20-F1
#
_entry.id   AF-A0A7C7SU20-F1
#
_cell.length_a   1.000
_cell.length_b   1.000
_cell.length_c   1.000
_cell.angle_alpha   90.00
_cell.angle_beta   90.00
_cell.angle_gamma   90.00
#
_symmetry.space_group_name_H-M   'P 1'
#
loop_
_entity.id
_entity.type
_entity.pdbx_description
1 polymer ?
#
loop_
_entity_poly.entity_id
_entity_poly.type
_entity_poly.pdbx_seq_one_letter_code
_entity_poly.pdbx_strand_id
1 'polypeptide(L)'
;MMNFQATIARWRPVIAIAVALVSAFASHSALAHPAHSTYAEAEWNRESQRIEVAYQLRSYDLEQALGAFYGRPFDLEKTDELDKALTGYFSKHFFLEWESSDKDSKEQGAVPAQQPMNRSVIHWIGSEFNAKVAWVYFELEIDGTPDGKKMVNLVLLDLLEQQTNVVELGIGHRHLTLQFDEENPERLVQEATGKRRLLPRLRPR
;
A
#
# COMPACT_ATOMS: atom_id res chain seq x y z
N MET A 1 -86.51 -4.39 26.27
CA MET A 1 -86.29 -3.24 25.37
C MET A 1 -84.83 -2.81 25.47
N MET A 2 -84.15 -2.80 24.33
CA MET A 2 -82.97 -1.99 23.94
C MET A 2 -81.60 -2.25 24.59
N ASN A 3 -80.85 -3.09 23.88
CA ASN A 3 -79.44 -2.99 23.46
C ASN A 3 -78.66 -1.72 23.79
N PHE A 4 -77.40 -1.87 24.24
CA PHE A 4 -76.27 -1.09 23.73
C PHE A 4 -74.99 -1.96 23.71
N GLN A 5 -74.55 -2.27 22.50
CA GLN A 5 -73.26 -2.89 22.15
C GLN A 5 -72.35 -1.80 21.57
N ALA A 6 -71.04 -2.09 21.49
CA ALA A 6 -69.96 -1.34 20.84
C ALA A 6 -69.30 -0.25 21.71
N THR A 7 -67.97 -0.08 21.77
CA THR A 7 -66.95 -0.42 20.77
C THR A 7 -65.57 -0.47 21.44
N ILE A 8 -64.91 -1.63 21.49
CA ILE A 8 -63.47 -1.71 21.80
C ILE A 8 -62.74 -1.33 20.51
N ALA A 9 -62.31 -0.08 20.42
CA ALA A 9 -61.57 0.46 19.29
C ALA A 9 -60.14 -0.11 19.21
N ARG A 10 -60.04 -1.30 18.62
CA ARG A 10 -59.30 -1.60 17.38
C ARG A 10 -58.13 -0.65 16.99
N TRP A 11 -57.10 -0.53 17.83
CA TRP A 11 -55.83 0.17 17.50
C TRP A 11 -54.59 -0.71 17.78
N ARG A 12 -54.63 -1.99 17.42
CA ARG A 12 -53.50 -2.92 17.64
C ARG A 12 -52.81 -3.54 16.40
N PRO A 13 -53.30 -3.49 15.14
CA PRO A 13 -52.55 -4.12 14.04
C PRO A 13 -51.56 -3.18 13.35
N VAL A 14 -51.73 -1.86 13.42
CA VAL A 14 -50.89 -0.91 12.64
C VAL A 14 -49.49 -0.74 13.25
N ILE A 15 -49.38 -0.80 14.58
CA ILE A 15 -48.09 -0.65 15.27
C ILE A 15 -47.18 -1.88 15.06
N ALA A 16 -47.76 -3.07 14.87
CA ALA A 16 -46.97 -4.31 14.69
C ALA A 16 -46.24 -4.38 13.34
N ILE A 17 -46.79 -3.78 12.27
CA ILE A 17 -46.19 -3.81 10.94
C ILE A 17 -45.04 -2.79 10.82
N ALA A 18 -45.14 -1.65 11.50
CA ALA A 18 -44.09 -0.63 11.50
C ALA A 18 -42.80 -1.10 12.19
N VAL A 19 -42.91 -1.93 13.24
CA VAL A 19 -41.73 -2.49 13.94
C VAL A 19 -41.04 -3.56 13.11
N ALA A 20 -41.77 -4.37 12.34
CA ALA A 20 -41.19 -5.42 11.50
C ALA A 20 -40.38 -4.85 10.30
N LEU A 21 -40.79 -3.72 9.74
CA LEU A 21 -40.07 -3.07 8.63
C LEU A 21 -38.80 -2.33 9.08
N VAL A 22 -38.76 -1.82 10.31
CA VAL A 22 -37.55 -1.16 10.86
C VAL A 22 -36.48 -2.18 11.24
N SER A 23 -36.85 -3.36 11.74
CA SER A 23 -35.89 -4.45 12.04
C SER A 23 -35.29 -5.11 10.79
N ALA A 24 -35.92 -5.00 9.62
CA ALA A 24 -35.39 -5.56 8.37
C ALA A 24 -34.20 -4.74 7.81
N PHE A 25 -34.02 -3.48 8.23
CA PHE A 25 -32.90 -2.64 7.78
C PHE A 25 -31.66 -2.71 8.68
N ALA A 26 -31.76 -3.31 9.87
CA ALA A 26 -30.65 -3.41 10.81
C ALA A 26 -29.66 -4.55 10.52
N SER A 27 -29.93 -5.38 9.49
CA SER A 27 -29.11 -6.55 9.14
C SER A 27 -28.17 -6.31 7.96
N HIS A 28 -27.83 -5.06 7.65
CA HIS A 28 -26.61 -4.81 6.90
C HIS A 28 -25.46 -4.91 7.89
N SER A 29 -25.00 -6.15 8.11
CA SER A 29 -23.67 -6.38 8.64
C SER A 29 -22.73 -5.56 7.76
N ALA A 30 -22.31 -4.40 8.25
CA ALA A 30 -21.17 -3.71 7.69
C ALA A 30 -20.04 -4.74 7.78
N LEU A 31 -19.70 -5.34 6.64
CA LEU A 31 -18.51 -6.16 6.50
C LEU A 31 -17.32 -5.21 6.73
N ALA A 32 -17.01 -4.99 8.00
CA ALA A 32 -15.82 -4.31 8.45
C ALA A 32 -14.65 -5.25 8.19
N HIS A 33 -14.25 -5.35 6.93
CA HIS A 33 -12.99 -6.00 6.57
C HIS A 33 -11.85 -5.17 7.18
N PRO A 34 -10.85 -5.79 7.81
CA PRO A 34 -9.70 -5.06 8.33
C PRO A 34 -8.98 -4.37 7.17
N ALA A 35 -8.84 -3.05 7.22
CA ALA A 35 -7.92 -2.36 6.34
C ALA A 35 -6.49 -2.60 6.86
N HIS A 36 -5.60 -3.01 5.95
CA HIS A 36 -4.19 -3.21 6.27
C HIS A 36 -3.37 -2.05 5.72
N SER A 37 -2.49 -1.49 6.54
CA SER A 37 -1.60 -0.42 6.09
C SER A 37 -0.20 -0.55 6.66
N THR A 38 0.77 -0.11 5.87
CA THR A 38 2.14 0.11 6.31
C THR A 38 2.55 1.56 6.08
N TYR A 39 3.61 1.95 6.79
CA TYR A 39 4.16 3.30 6.71
C TYR A 39 5.67 3.22 6.65
N ALA A 40 6.28 4.00 5.77
CA ALA A 40 7.72 4.14 5.69
C ALA A 40 8.12 5.61 5.59
N GLU A 41 9.17 5.97 6.32
CA GLU A 41 9.87 7.23 6.15
C GLU A 41 11.12 6.97 5.33
N ALA A 42 11.38 7.84 4.38
CA ALA A 42 12.53 7.76 3.51
C ALA A 42 13.18 9.15 3.34
N GLU A 43 14.50 9.22 3.37
CA GLU A 43 15.23 10.47 3.15
C GLU A 43 16.33 10.28 2.10
N TRP A 44 16.44 11.22 1.18
CA TRP A 44 17.50 11.21 0.18
C TRP A 44 18.79 11.84 0.70
N ASN A 45 19.81 11.01 0.87
CA ASN A 45 21.16 11.44 1.18
C ASN A 45 21.96 11.68 -0.11
N ARG A 46 22.22 12.96 -0.41
CA ARG A 46 22.96 13.40 -1.61
C ARG A 46 24.43 12.99 -1.59
N GLU A 47 25.05 12.86 -0.42
CA GLU A 47 26.48 12.58 -0.30
C GLU A 47 26.77 11.11 -0.57
N SER A 48 25.96 10.21 -0.01
CA SER A 48 26.09 8.76 -0.22
C SER A 48 25.40 8.26 -1.49
N GLN A 49 24.57 9.09 -2.11
CA GLN A 49 23.66 8.71 -3.18
C GLN A 49 22.71 7.57 -2.80
N ARG A 50 22.16 7.65 -1.58
CA ARG A 50 21.27 6.62 -1.03
C ARG A 50 19.99 7.20 -0.49
N ILE A 51 18.91 6.47 -0.66
CA ILE A 51 17.66 6.72 0.06
C ILE A 51 17.71 5.88 1.33
N GLU A 52 17.76 6.54 2.49
CA GLU A 52 17.69 5.89 3.81
C GLU A 52 16.22 5.62 4.13
N VAL A 53 15.86 4.39 4.52
CA VAL A 53 14.46 3.97 4.72
C VAL A 53 14.26 3.37 6.10
N ALA A 54 13.25 3.85 6.81
CA ALA A 54 12.68 3.23 8.01
C ALA A 54 11.25 2.77 7.72
N TYR A 55 11.04 1.45 7.66
CA TYR A 55 9.77 0.84 7.27
C TYR A 55 9.08 0.21 8.47
N GLN A 56 7.84 0.61 8.76
CA GLN A 56 7.00 0.08 9.82
C GLN A 56 5.93 -0.86 9.28
N LEU A 57 5.82 -2.03 9.90
CA LEU A 57 4.89 -3.08 9.54
C LEU A 57 4.44 -3.84 10.80
N ARG A 58 3.34 -4.60 10.70
CA ARG A 58 2.93 -5.50 11.79
C ARG A 58 3.75 -6.77 11.74
N SER A 59 4.28 -7.19 12.88
CA SER A 59 5.16 -8.37 12.98
C SER A 59 4.50 -9.63 12.44
N TYR A 60 3.23 -9.84 12.79
CA TYR A 60 2.45 -10.99 12.31
C TYR A 60 2.29 -11.01 10.77
N ASP A 61 2.03 -9.85 10.15
CA ASP A 61 1.86 -9.77 8.71
C ASP A 61 3.19 -10.00 7.98
N LEU A 62 4.31 -9.54 8.56
CA LEU A 62 5.64 -9.81 8.06
C LEU A 62 6.00 -11.29 8.14
N GLU A 63 5.71 -11.97 9.25
CA GLU A 63 5.92 -13.41 9.39
C GLU A 63 5.14 -14.19 8.34
N GLN A 64 3.88 -13.83 8.10
CA GLN A 64 3.09 -14.44 7.04
C GLN A 64 3.67 -14.17 5.66
N ALA A 65 4.14 -12.94 5.38
CA ALA A 65 4.73 -12.57 4.11
C ALA A 65 6.06 -13.28 3.84
N LEU A 66 6.96 -13.31 4.83
CA LEU A 66 8.19 -14.08 4.74
C LEU A 66 7.90 -15.58 4.58
N GLY A 67 6.87 -16.07 5.29
CA GLY A 67 6.51 -17.47 5.21
C GLY A 67 5.95 -17.87 3.84
N ALA A 68 5.12 -17.01 3.25
CA ALA A 68 4.64 -17.17 1.88
C ALA A 68 5.78 -17.07 0.87
N PHE A 69 6.66 -16.07 1.02
CA PHE A 69 7.78 -15.83 0.11
C PHE A 69 8.82 -16.96 0.10
N TYR A 70 9.11 -17.57 1.26
CA TYR A 70 10.06 -18.67 1.38
C TYR A 70 9.41 -20.07 1.36
N GLY A 71 8.08 -20.15 1.33
CA GLY A 71 7.34 -21.41 1.31
C GLY A 71 7.47 -22.23 2.60
N ARG A 72 7.71 -21.59 3.75
CA ARG A 72 7.85 -22.25 5.06
C ARG A 72 7.37 -21.33 6.18
N PRO A 73 6.87 -21.83 7.32
CA PRO A 73 6.56 -20.97 8.46
C PRO A 73 7.79 -20.14 8.88
N PHE A 74 7.54 -18.90 9.28
CA PHE A 74 8.58 -17.95 9.66
C PHE A 74 8.24 -17.37 11.04
N ASP A 75 9.25 -17.24 11.88
CA ASP A 75 9.15 -16.70 13.25
C ASP A 75 10.29 -15.70 13.42
N LEU A 76 9.98 -14.42 13.64
CA LEU A 76 10.99 -13.36 13.70
C LEU A 76 11.96 -13.54 14.87
N GLU A 77 11.53 -14.13 15.98
CA GLU A 77 12.37 -14.33 17.17
C GLU A 77 13.29 -15.55 17.06
N LYS A 78 12.88 -16.58 16.30
CA LYS A 78 13.57 -17.87 16.24
C LYS A 78 14.35 -18.12 14.96
N THR A 79 14.18 -17.29 13.94
CA THR A 79 14.80 -17.56 12.65
C THR A 79 16.26 -17.13 12.64
N ASP A 80 17.14 -18.11 12.48
CA ASP A 80 18.55 -17.86 12.14
C ASP A 80 18.65 -17.15 10.78
N GLU A 81 19.62 -16.24 10.63
CA GLU A 81 19.81 -15.42 9.41
C GLU A 81 18.61 -14.52 9.04
N LEU A 82 17.83 -14.05 10.02
CA LEU A 82 16.68 -13.16 9.82
C LEU A 82 16.98 -11.98 8.86
N ASP A 83 18.09 -11.28 9.08
CA ASP A 83 18.49 -10.12 8.27
C ASP A 83 18.62 -10.46 6.78
N LYS A 84 19.15 -11.64 6.46
CA LYS A 84 19.30 -12.11 5.08
C LYS A 84 17.94 -12.44 4.46
N ALA A 85 17.04 -13.02 5.24
CA ALA A 85 15.67 -13.30 4.80
C ALA A 85 14.90 -12.00 4.52
N LEU A 86 14.99 -11.02 5.42
CA LEU A 86 14.40 -9.70 5.23
C LEU A 86 15.00 -8.99 4.03
N THR A 87 16.32 -8.97 3.90
CA THR A 87 17.02 -8.40 2.75
C THR A 87 16.51 -9.00 1.44
N GLY A 88 16.38 -10.33 1.37
CA GLY A 88 15.86 -11.02 0.19
C GLY A 88 14.42 -10.63 -0.16
N TYR A 89 13.55 -10.56 0.85
CA TYR A 89 12.16 -10.13 0.67
C TYR A 89 12.07 -8.67 0.20
N PHE A 90 12.67 -7.73 0.93
CA PHE A 90 12.62 -6.30 0.59
C PHE A 90 13.31 -6.00 -0.74
N SER A 91 14.41 -6.67 -1.07
CA SER A 91 15.07 -6.54 -2.39
C SER A 91 14.10 -6.79 -3.54
N LYS A 92 13.11 -7.68 -3.37
CA LYS A 92 12.15 -8.06 -4.39
C LYS A 92 10.91 -7.16 -4.40
N HIS A 93 10.49 -6.66 -3.24
CA HIS A 93 9.21 -5.96 -3.08
C HIS A 93 9.33 -4.44 -2.92
N PHE A 94 10.50 -3.90 -2.59
CA PHE A 94 10.70 -2.47 -2.39
C PHE A 94 11.96 -1.98 -3.10
N PHE A 95 11.80 -1.18 -4.15
CA PHE A 95 12.92 -0.73 -4.98
C PHE A 95 12.56 0.49 -5.82
N LEU A 96 13.60 1.17 -6.35
CA LEU A 96 13.44 2.12 -7.45
C LEU A 96 13.90 1.46 -8.76
N GLU A 97 13.24 1.80 -9.86
CA GLU A 97 13.65 1.43 -11.21
C GLU A 97 13.70 2.65 -12.14
N TRP A 98 14.62 2.61 -13.11
CA TRP A 98 14.79 3.65 -14.12
C TRP A 98 15.32 3.06 -15.43
N GLU A 99 15.11 3.76 -16.54
CA GLU A 99 15.64 3.33 -17.84
C GLU A 99 17.18 3.32 -17.79
N SER A 100 17.78 2.25 -18.31
CA SER A 100 19.23 2.20 -18.45
C SER A 100 19.70 3.23 -19.47
N SER A 101 20.77 3.95 -19.12
CA SER A 101 21.46 4.89 -20.01
C SER A 101 22.33 4.21 -21.07
N ASP A 102 22.46 2.87 -21.03
CA ASP A 102 23.33 2.11 -21.93
C ASP A 102 22.76 2.06 -23.35
N LYS A 103 23.15 3.06 -24.15
CA LYS A 103 22.82 3.18 -25.58
C LYS A 103 23.42 2.07 -26.46
N ASP A 104 24.30 1.23 -25.92
CA ASP A 104 25.00 0.18 -26.66
C ASP A 104 24.19 -1.11 -26.83
N SER A 105 23.05 -1.24 -26.14
CA SER A 105 22.13 -2.39 -26.27
C SER A 105 21.12 -2.23 -27.41
N LYS A 106 21.48 -1.52 -28.48
CA LYS A 106 20.69 -1.51 -29.72
C LYS A 106 21.10 -2.67 -30.61
N GLU A 107 20.68 -3.89 -30.26
CA GLU A 107 20.58 -4.93 -31.28
C GLU A 107 19.50 -4.51 -32.28
N GLN A 108 19.94 -4.13 -33.49
CA GLN A 108 19.07 -3.85 -34.61
C GLN A 108 18.28 -5.11 -35.00
N GLY A 109 16.96 -5.06 -34.86
CA GLY A 109 16.06 -5.90 -35.67
C GLY A 109 15.07 -6.81 -34.94
N ALA A 110 14.99 -6.78 -33.61
CA ALA A 110 13.97 -7.55 -32.89
C ALA A 110 12.83 -6.65 -32.38
N VAL A 111 11.61 -7.21 -32.42
CA VAL A 111 10.34 -6.77 -31.78
C VAL A 111 10.62 -6.02 -30.47
N PRO A 112 9.90 -4.94 -30.09
CA PRO A 112 10.26 -4.10 -28.94
C PRO A 112 10.30 -4.93 -27.65
N ALA A 113 11.49 -5.43 -27.31
CA ALA A 113 11.80 -5.95 -26.00
C ALA A 113 11.72 -4.76 -25.05
N GLN A 114 11.08 -4.97 -23.89
CA GLN A 114 11.04 -3.99 -22.82
C GLN A 114 12.45 -3.43 -22.60
N GLN A 115 12.56 -2.09 -22.59
CA GLN A 115 13.86 -1.44 -22.45
C GLN A 115 14.55 -1.96 -21.18
N PRO A 116 15.88 -2.18 -21.21
CA PRO A 116 16.59 -2.62 -20.01
C PRO A 116 16.40 -1.57 -18.90
N MET A 117 15.89 -2.02 -17.76
CA MET A 117 15.66 -1.19 -16.59
C MET A 117 16.75 -1.43 -15.54
N ASN A 118 17.34 -0.35 -15.05
CA ASN A 118 18.19 -0.36 -13.87
C ASN A 118 17.31 -0.42 -12.62
N ARG A 119 17.83 -1.03 -11.56
CA ARG A 119 17.14 -1.20 -10.28
C ARG A 119 18.05 -0.81 -9.13
N SER A 120 17.47 -0.21 -8.10
CA SER A 120 18.20 0.15 -6.88
C SER A 120 18.75 -1.08 -6.16
N VAL A 121 19.91 -0.94 -5.53
CA VAL A 121 20.51 -1.99 -4.71
C VAL A 121 20.18 -1.71 -3.24
N ILE A 122 19.71 -2.74 -2.53
CA ILE A 122 19.43 -2.62 -1.09
C ILE A 122 20.73 -2.80 -0.29
N HIS A 123 20.95 -1.94 0.70
CA HIS A 123 21.95 -2.10 1.74
C HIS A 123 21.24 -2.27 3.08
N TRP A 124 21.33 -3.46 3.66
CA TRP A 124 20.66 -3.76 4.91
C TRP A 124 21.34 -3.06 6.09
N ILE A 125 20.55 -2.41 6.95
CA ILE A 125 21.05 -1.76 8.17
C ILE A 125 20.66 -2.55 9.42
N GLY A 126 19.41 -2.97 9.53
CA GLY A 126 18.95 -3.76 10.67
C GLY A 126 17.43 -3.87 10.77
N SER A 127 16.97 -4.55 11.82
CA SER A 127 15.55 -4.62 12.16
C SER A 127 15.33 -4.64 13.67
N GLU A 128 14.19 -4.13 14.10
CA GLU A 128 13.72 -4.17 15.48
C GLU A 128 12.27 -4.62 15.49
N PHE A 129 11.87 -5.53 16.37
CA PHE A 129 10.48 -5.97 16.43
C PHE A 129 10.05 -6.38 17.83
N ASN A 130 8.74 -6.35 18.03
CA ASN A 130 8.06 -6.94 19.17
C ASN A 130 6.83 -7.71 18.67
N ALA A 131 5.98 -8.20 19.58
CA ALA A 131 4.79 -8.96 19.21
C ALA A 131 3.79 -8.25 18.27
N LYS A 132 3.87 -6.91 18.11
CA LYS A 132 2.92 -6.11 17.32
C LYS A 132 3.56 -5.46 16.10
N VAL A 133 4.72 -4.86 16.28
CA VAL A 133 5.35 -4.00 15.27
C VAL A 133 6.75 -4.49 14.97
N ALA A 134 7.08 -4.49 13.68
CA ALA A 134 8.41 -4.64 13.15
C ALA A 134 8.83 -3.35 12.45
N TRP A 135 10.04 -2.92 12.72
CA TRP A 135 10.77 -1.88 12.04
C TRP A 135 11.90 -2.51 11.26
N VAL A 136 12.04 -2.08 10.01
CA VAL A 136 13.05 -2.55 9.08
C VAL A 136 13.79 -1.34 8.53
N TYR A 137 15.12 -1.39 8.60
CA TYR A 137 16.00 -0.30 8.22
C TYR A 137 16.94 -0.74 7.09
N PHE A 138 16.92 -0.01 5.98
CA PHE A 138 17.78 -0.27 4.84
C PHE A 138 18.00 1.00 4.03
N GLU A 139 18.98 0.95 3.14
CA GLU A 139 19.25 2.01 2.17
C GLU A 139 19.02 1.49 0.75
N LEU A 140 18.57 2.37 -0.15
CA LEU A 140 18.51 2.10 -1.58
C LEU A 140 19.56 2.93 -2.30
N GLU A 141 20.56 2.26 -2.86
CA GLU A 141 21.54 2.88 -3.74
C GLU A 141 20.97 3.08 -5.14
N ILE A 142 21.12 4.29 -5.68
CA ILE A 142 20.62 4.68 -6.98
C ILE A 142 21.63 5.55 -7.73
N ASP A 143 21.56 5.53 -9.05
CA ASP A 143 22.34 6.45 -9.88
C ASP A 143 21.66 7.82 -9.94
N GLY A 144 22.34 8.85 -9.43
CA GLY A 144 21.88 10.24 -9.53
C GLY A 144 20.80 10.59 -8.49
N THR A 145 19.81 11.38 -8.87
CA THR A 145 18.71 11.83 -7.99
C THR A 145 17.52 10.88 -8.05
N PRO A 146 16.69 10.75 -6.99
CA PRO A 146 15.43 10.02 -7.06
C PRO A 146 14.47 10.55 -8.13
N ASP A 147 14.55 11.83 -8.50
CA ASP A 147 13.62 12.45 -9.46
C ASP A 147 13.57 11.72 -10.80
N GLY A 148 12.36 11.35 -11.23
CA GLY A 148 12.12 10.64 -12.50
C GLY A 148 12.35 9.14 -12.46
N LYS A 149 12.79 8.59 -11.34
CA LYS A 149 12.80 7.14 -11.10
C LYS A 149 11.42 6.70 -10.62
N LYS A 150 11.08 5.45 -10.85
CA LYS A 150 9.82 4.87 -10.40
C LYS A 150 10.06 4.06 -9.13
N MET A 151 9.41 4.43 -8.04
CA MET A 151 9.39 3.64 -6.82
C MET A 151 8.35 2.55 -6.94
N VAL A 152 8.71 1.33 -6.57
CA VAL A 152 7.85 0.16 -6.53
C VAL A 152 7.79 -0.33 -5.08
N ASN A 153 6.58 -0.50 -4.56
CA ASN A 153 6.34 -0.95 -3.19
C ASN A 153 5.23 -1.99 -3.17
N LEU A 154 5.64 -3.25 -3.35
CA LEU A 154 4.81 -4.46 -3.36
C LEU A 154 4.70 -5.14 -1.99
N VAL A 155 5.31 -4.56 -0.96
CA VAL A 155 5.34 -5.17 0.39
C VAL A 155 3.92 -5.46 0.85
N LEU A 156 3.63 -6.72 1.19
CA LEU A 156 2.32 -7.25 1.60
C LEU A 156 1.18 -7.17 0.57
N LEU A 157 1.35 -6.46 -0.57
CA LEU A 157 0.28 -6.29 -1.58
C LEU A 157 -0.11 -7.60 -2.27
N ASP A 158 0.82 -8.56 -2.31
CA ASP A 158 0.62 -9.88 -2.89
C ASP A 158 -0.08 -10.86 -1.95
N LEU A 159 -0.23 -10.51 -0.67
CA LEU A 159 -0.76 -11.38 0.38
C LEU A 159 -2.06 -10.86 0.99
N LEU A 160 -2.16 -9.54 1.21
CA LEU A 160 -3.23 -8.94 1.99
C LEU A 160 -4.14 -8.11 1.09
N GLU A 161 -5.39 -8.53 0.96
CA GLU A 161 -6.41 -7.77 0.24
C GLU A 161 -6.57 -6.37 0.86
N GLN A 162 -6.73 -5.35 0.02
CA GLN A 162 -6.92 -3.95 0.45
C GLN A 162 -5.74 -3.39 1.26
N GLN A 163 -4.56 -3.98 1.09
CA GLN A 163 -3.33 -3.43 1.64
C GLN A 163 -2.99 -2.10 0.99
N THR A 164 -2.58 -1.14 1.82
CA THR A 164 -2.08 0.16 1.39
C THR A 164 -0.72 0.43 2.00
N ASN A 165 0.24 0.86 1.19
CA ASN A 165 1.55 1.26 1.69
C ASN A 165 1.73 2.76 1.48
N VAL A 166 2.21 3.46 2.49
CA VAL A 166 2.53 4.90 2.39
C VAL A 166 4.01 5.08 2.61
N VAL A 167 4.66 5.82 1.71
CA VAL A 167 6.04 6.26 1.84
C VAL A 167 6.07 7.77 1.88
N GLU A 168 6.64 8.34 2.93
CA GLU A 168 7.01 9.74 3.00
C GLU A 168 8.48 9.90 2.60
N LEU A 169 8.73 10.44 1.42
CA LEU A 169 10.07 10.62 0.86
C LEU A 169 10.49 12.09 0.94
N GLY A 170 11.51 12.38 1.73
CA GLY A 170 12.22 13.66 1.76
C GLY A 170 13.32 13.74 0.70
N ILE A 171 13.35 14.85 -0.03
CA ILE A 171 14.36 15.20 -1.02
C ILE A 171 14.77 16.65 -0.78
N GLY A 172 15.75 16.85 0.11
CA GLY A 172 16.21 18.19 0.50
C GLY A 172 15.14 18.94 1.31
N HIS A 173 14.47 19.92 0.70
CA HIS A 173 13.40 20.68 1.38
C HIS A 173 11.98 20.25 0.98
N ARG A 174 11.86 19.24 0.11
CA ARG A 174 10.57 18.75 -0.40
C ARG A 174 10.25 17.39 0.21
N HIS A 175 9.02 17.21 0.66
CA HIS A 175 8.46 15.92 1.04
C HIS A 175 7.42 15.47 0.02
N LEU A 176 7.48 14.20 -0.37
CA LEU A 176 6.53 13.54 -1.26
C LEU A 176 5.85 12.41 -0.50
N THR A 177 4.51 12.41 -0.47
CA THR A 177 3.74 11.26 0.02
C THR A 177 3.35 10.38 -1.16
N LEU A 178 3.86 9.15 -1.17
CA LEU A 178 3.59 8.15 -2.19
C LEU A 178 2.74 7.04 -1.57
N GLN A 179 1.53 6.85 -2.08
CA GLN A 179 0.66 5.75 -1.68
C GLN A 179 0.67 4.66 -2.74
N PHE A 180 0.70 3.40 -2.31
CA PHE A 180 0.73 2.21 -3.16
C PHE A 180 -0.38 1.25 -2.74
N ASP A 181 -0.97 0.58 -3.72
CA ASP A 181 -2.03 -0.40 -3.58
C ASP A 181 -1.93 -1.40 -4.74
N GLU A 182 -2.78 -2.44 -4.72
CA GLU A 182 -2.81 -3.47 -5.78
C GLU A 182 -3.03 -2.89 -7.18
N GLU A 183 -3.84 -1.84 -7.31
CA GLU A 183 -4.11 -1.19 -8.59
C GLU A 183 -2.93 -0.36 -9.09
N ASN A 184 -2.18 0.23 -8.17
CA ASN A 184 -1.10 1.15 -8.46
C ASN A 184 0.11 0.86 -7.55
N PRO A 185 0.85 -0.23 -7.77
CA PRO A 185 1.97 -0.65 -6.92
C PRO A 185 3.25 0.14 -7.15
N GLU A 186 3.22 1.08 -8.09
CA GLU A 186 4.35 1.89 -8.51
C GLU A 186 3.99 3.38 -8.59
N ARG A 187 4.95 4.25 -8.27
CA ARG A 187 4.81 5.71 -8.33
C ARG A 187 6.07 6.32 -8.92
N LEU A 188 5.88 7.22 -9.89
CA LEU A 188 6.98 8.06 -10.33
C LEU A 188 7.39 8.98 -9.18
N VAL A 189 8.68 9.03 -8.86
CA VAL A 189 9.26 9.99 -7.93
C VAL A 189 9.40 11.32 -8.65
N GLN A 190 8.25 11.93 -8.92
CA GLN A 190 8.06 13.31 -9.32
C GLN A 190 6.67 13.66 -8.80
N GLU A 191 6.43 14.91 -8.41
CA GLU A 191 5.09 15.30 -7.98
C GLU A 191 4.04 14.80 -8.97
N ALA A 192 2.95 14.25 -8.44
CA ALA A 192 1.73 14.13 -9.22
C ALA A 192 1.42 15.54 -9.70
N THR A 193 1.72 15.83 -10.97
CA THR A 193 1.41 17.10 -11.59
C THR A 193 -0.06 17.32 -11.30
N GLY A 194 -0.39 18.31 -10.49
CA GLY A 194 -1.75 18.70 -10.22
C GLY A 194 -2.40 19.20 -11.51
N LYS A 195 -2.75 18.29 -12.43
CA LYS A 195 -3.79 18.54 -13.41
C LYS A 195 -5.09 18.61 -12.61
N ARG A 196 -5.35 19.80 -12.07
CA ARG A 196 -6.70 20.35 -12.19
C ARG A 196 -7.03 20.23 -13.67
N ARG A 197 -7.79 19.19 -14.01
CA ARG A 197 -8.51 19.12 -15.27
C ARG A 197 -9.46 20.31 -15.21
N LEU A 198 -8.99 21.48 -15.65
CA LEU A 198 -9.85 22.62 -15.93
C LEU A 198 -10.81 22.11 -16.99
N LEU A 199 -12.02 21.76 -16.55
CA LEU A 199 -13.14 21.53 -17.45
C LEU A 199 -13.18 22.73 -18.40
N PRO A 200 -13.34 22.53 -19.72
CA PRO A 200 -13.52 23.64 -20.62
C PRO A 200 -14.71 24.45 -20.11
N ARG A 201 -14.48 25.71 -19.76
CA ARG A 201 -15.57 26.64 -19.43
C ARG A 201 -16.52 26.64 -20.62
N LEU A 202 -17.70 26.05 -20.45
CA LEU A 202 -18.79 26.20 -21.40
C LEU A 202 -19.04 27.71 -21.54
N ARG A 203 -18.81 28.24 -22.74
CA ARG A 203 -19.17 29.63 -23.03
C ARG A 203 -20.69 29.73 -22.99
N PRO A 204 -21.27 30.71 -22.26
CA PRO A 204 -22.68 31.00 -22.42
C PRO A 204 -22.91 31.58 -23.82
N ARG A 205 -24.02 31.15 -24.44
CA ARG A 205 -24.51 31.65 -25.72
C ARG A 205 -24.96 33.10 -25.62
#